data_AF-A0A2Z5G8X6-F1
#
_entry.id   AF-A0A2Z5G8X6-F1
#
_cell.length_a   1.000
_cell.length_b   1.000
_cell.length_c   1.000
_cell.angle_alpha   90.00
_cell.angle_beta   90.00
_cell.angle_gamma   90.00
#
_symmetry.space_group_name_H-M   'P 1'
#
loop_
_entity.id
_entity.type
_entity.pdbx_description
1 polymer ?
#
loop_
_entity_poly.entity_id
_entity_poly.type
_entity_poly.pdbx_seq_one_letter_code
_entity_poly.pdbx_strand_id
1 'polypeptide(L)'
;MKTRNDFRTQEEWLAFVHETVAAEDIPFTLAIGLTRMYQQFYEVRSQPFPERLFSEIERISAMAEPGRTQELEALNNTIMGDIIQFLFTASSGRSTGGDCPYPVTPREIIEQLLEHLRTKNPYFALWTHYKDNVSGRESAPEWREYVIRTMGVGEDREIEFAHLMSELGRCLDLYRQREMPLPKHFYFQIWFLYRTNGPERNAMTRALVQELVEGLEPCASA
;
A
#
# COMPACT_ATOMS: atom_id res chain seq x y z
N MET A 1 5.17 11.02 -21.22
CA MET A 1 4.16 9.97 -21.00
C MET A 1 3.77 10.04 -19.54
N LYS A 2 2.46 10.06 -19.23
CA LYS A 2 2.02 10.07 -17.84
C LYS A 2 2.42 8.75 -17.15
N THR A 3 2.76 8.83 -15.88
CA THR A 3 3.11 7.72 -15.01
C THR A 3 2.06 7.60 -13.90
N ARG A 4 2.04 6.48 -13.18
CA ARG A 4 1.09 6.25 -12.07
C ARG A 4 1.01 7.43 -11.09
N ASN A 5 2.13 8.10 -10.85
CA ASN A 5 2.24 9.19 -9.87
C ASN A 5 1.66 10.53 -10.34
N ASP A 6 1.29 10.65 -11.62
CA ASP A 6 0.60 11.83 -12.16
C ASP A 6 -0.91 11.83 -11.85
N PHE A 7 -1.42 10.74 -11.25
CA PHE A 7 -2.83 10.53 -10.94
C PHE A 7 -3.06 10.53 -9.43
N ARG A 8 -4.19 11.10 -8.99
CA ARG A 8 -4.51 11.27 -7.57
C ARG A 8 -4.95 9.95 -6.95
N THR A 9 -5.72 9.16 -7.70
CA THR A 9 -6.28 7.88 -7.23
C THR A 9 -5.87 6.73 -8.13
N GLN A 10 -6.05 5.50 -7.64
CA GLN A 10 -5.84 4.28 -8.43
C GLN A 10 -6.90 4.19 -9.53
N GLU A 11 -8.15 4.53 -9.23
CA GLU A 11 -9.22 4.62 -10.22
C GLU A 11 -8.91 5.57 -11.38
N GLU A 12 -8.40 6.77 -11.10
CA GLU A 12 -7.99 7.73 -12.14
C GLU A 12 -6.89 7.17 -13.04
N TRP A 13 -5.94 6.45 -12.44
CA TRP A 13 -4.88 5.77 -13.20
C TRP A 13 -5.42 4.62 -14.03
N LEU A 14 -6.24 3.75 -13.44
CA LEU A 14 -6.83 2.59 -14.12
C LEU A 14 -7.69 3.06 -15.30
N ALA A 15 -8.57 4.05 -15.09
CA ALA A 15 -9.38 4.64 -16.14
C ALA A 15 -8.50 5.17 -17.28
N PHE A 16 -7.45 5.93 -16.95
CA PHE A 16 -6.50 6.42 -17.96
C PHE A 16 -5.83 5.29 -18.74
N VAL A 17 -5.38 4.22 -18.08
CA VAL A 17 -4.75 3.08 -18.76
C VAL A 17 -5.74 2.38 -19.68
N HIS A 18 -6.95 2.11 -19.19
CA HIS A 18 -8.00 1.47 -19.98
C HIS A 18 -8.44 2.31 -21.19
N GLU A 19 -8.39 3.64 -21.10
CA GLU A 19 -8.74 4.55 -22.20
C GLU A 19 -7.61 4.74 -23.22
N THR A 20 -6.35 4.61 -22.81
CA THR A 20 -5.19 5.06 -23.62
C THR A 20 -4.24 3.95 -24.06
N VAL A 21 -4.38 2.74 -23.51
CA VAL A 21 -3.52 1.59 -23.79
C VAL A 21 -4.31 0.50 -24.48
N ALA A 22 -3.69 -0.20 -25.44
CA ALA A 22 -4.29 -1.35 -26.10
C ALA A 22 -4.59 -2.46 -25.07
N ALA A 23 -5.72 -3.15 -25.21
CA ALA A 23 -6.21 -4.10 -24.20
C ALA A 23 -5.19 -5.18 -23.82
N GLU A 24 -4.40 -5.64 -24.79
CA GLU A 24 -3.32 -6.61 -24.64
C GLU A 24 -2.13 -6.10 -23.80
N ASP A 25 -1.89 -4.78 -23.77
CA ASP A 25 -0.76 -4.15 -23.06
C ASP A 25 -1.16 -3.56 -21.70
N ILE A 26 -2.46 -3.58 -21.36
CA ILE A 26 -2.95 -3.09 -20.07
C ILE A 26 -2.28 -3.80 -18.89
N PRO A 27 -2.23 -5.15 -18.82
CA PRO A 27 -1.62 -5.85 -17.68
C PRO A 27 -0.16 -5.44 -17.47
N PHE A 28 0.62 -5.40 -18.54
CA PHE A 28 2.01 -4.96 -18.51
C PHE A 28 2.13 -3.50 -18.04
N THR A 29 1.28 -2.61 -18.54
CA THR A 29 1.30 -1.19 -18.18
C THR A 29 1.00 -0.96 -16.70
N LEU A 30 0.09 -1.74 -16.13
CA LEU A 30 -0.18 -1.70 -14.70
C LEU A 30 1.02 -2.22 -13.90
N ALA A 31 1.58 -3.37 -14.29
CA ALA A 31 2.74 -3.97 -13.63
C ALA A 31 3.98 -3.05 -13.67
N ILE A 32 4.29 -2.41 -14.81
CA ILE A 32 5.42 -1.48 -14.90
C ILE A 32 5.16 -0.16 -14.16
N GLY A 33 3.89 0.25 -14.04
CA GLY A 33 3.48 1.36 -13.19
C GLY A 33 3.87 1.12 -11.73
N LEU A 34 3.63 -0.09 -11.22
CA LEU A 34 4.04 -0.51 -9.87
C LEU A 34 5.56 -0.55 -9.71
N THR A 35 6.29 -1.08 -10.69
CA THR A 35 7.77 -1.07 -10.70
C THR A 35 8.32 0.35 -10.59
N ARG A 36 7.75 1.30 -11.35
CA ARG A 36 8.15 2.71 -11.32
C ARG A 36 7.85 3.36 -9.97
N MET A 37 6.75 3.00 -9.32
CA MET A 37 6.52 3.42 -7.94
C MET A 37 7.68 2.93 -7.07
N TYR A 38 8.01 1.64 -7.07
CA TYR A 38 9.13 1.14 -6.27
C TYR A 38 10.48 1.82 -6.57
N GLN A 39 10.78 2.19 -7.82
CA GLN A 39 11.99 2.95 -8.13
C GLN A 39 12.00 4.32 -7.44
N GLN A 40 10.88 5.05 -7.46
CA GLN A 40 10.75 6.34 -6.77
C GLN A 40 10.90 6.23 -5.26
N PHE A 41 10.59 5.07 -4.66
CA PHE A 41 10.79 4.86 -3.23
C PHE A 41 12.26 5.03 -2.84
N TYR A 42 13.16 4.49 -3.66
CA TYR A 42 14.61 4.62 -3.49
C TYR A 42 15.05 6.07 -3.75
N GLU A 43 14.53 6.68 -4.82
CA GLU A 43 14.83 8.07 -5.19
C GLU A 43 14.50 9.06 -4.06
N VAL A 44 13.28 9.01 -3.50
CA VAL A 44 12.83 9.90 -2.40
C VAL A 44 13.68 9.73 -1.14
N ARG A 45 14.32 8.57 -0.96
CA ARG A 45 15.22 8.29 0.17
C ARG A 45 16.69 8.56 -0.16
N SER A 46 16.98 9.13 -1.33
CA SER A 46 18.32 9.34 -1.84
C SER A 46 19.16 8.06 -1.83
N GLN A 47 18.52 6.91 -2.08
CA GLN A 47 19.17 5.60 -2.18
C GLN A 47 19.23 5.18 -3.64
N PRO A 48 20.31 4.48 -4.06
CA PRO A 48 20.34 3.90 -5.39
C PRO A 48 19.34 2.75 -5.50
N PHE A 49 18.64 2.66 -6.63
CA PHE A 49 17.85 1.47 -6.95
C PHE A 49 18.80 0.28 -7.19
N PRO A 50 18.55 -0.92 -6.62
CA PRO A 50 19.48 -2.03 -6.73
C PRO A 50 19.74 -2.46 -8.18
N GLU A 51 21.01 -2.51 -8.60
CA GLU A 51 21.42 -2.78 -9.98
C GLU A 51 20.88 -4.13 -10.49
N ARG A 52 20.86 -5.17 -9.64
CA ARG A 52 20.27 -6.47 -10.00
C ARG A 52 18.79 -6.37 -10.40
N LEU A 53 18.02 -5.48 -9.78
CA LEU A 53 16.61 -5.28 -10.14
C LEU A 53 16.49 -4.50 -11.44
N PHE A 54 17.38 -3.54 -11.65
CA PHE A 54 17.45 -2.79 -12.89
C PHE A 54 17.73 -3.71 -14.10
N SER A 55 18.74 -4.58 -14.00
CA SER A 55 19.08 -5.53 -15.06
C SER A 55 17.94 -6.52 -15.34
N GLU A 56 17.20 -6.96 -14.31
CA GLU A 56 16.02 -7.81 -14.50
C GLU A 56 14.87 -7.07 -15.21
N ILE A 57 14.64 -5.78 -14.92
CA ILE A 57 13.64 -4.97 -15.66
C ILE A 57 14.01 -4.88 -17.13
N GLU A 58 15.29 -4.64 -17.46
CA GLU A 58 15.77 -4.57 -18.84
C GLU A 58 15.58 -5.91 -19.56
N ARG A 59 15.94 -7.03 -18.91
CA ARG A 59 15.73 -8.38 -19.44
C ARG A 59 14.26 -8.65 -19.73
N ILE A 60 13.39 -8.35 -18.77
CA ILE A 60 11.94 -8.60 -18.89
C ILE A 60 11.34 -7.73 -20.01
N SER A 61 11.78 -6.48 -20.15
CA SER A 61 11.29 -5.57 -21.18
C SER A 61 11.51 -6.09 -22.61
N ALA A 62 12.49 -6.97 -22.82
CA ALA A 62 12.78 -7.61 -24.11
C ALA A 62 11.95 -8.88 -24.38
N MET A 63 11.14 -9.35 -23.42
CA MET A 63 10.33 -10.56 -23.56
C MET A 63 9.04 -10.29 -24.35
N ALA A 64 8.47 -11.36 -24.91
CA ALA A 64 7.15 -11.32 -25.53
C ALA A 64 6.04 -11.56 -24.49
N GLU A 65 4.84 -11.05 -24.75
CA GLU A 65 3.65 -11.40 -23.97
C GLU A 65 3.24 -12.86 -24.20
N PRO A 66 2.66 -13.56 -23.20
CA PRO A 66 2.31 -13.07 -21.85
C PRO A 66 3.45 -13.16 -20.81
N GLY A 67 4.58 -13.77 -21.19
CA GLY A 67 5.69 -14.03 -20.25
C GLY A 67 6.32 -12.77 -19.69
N ARG A 68 6.33 -11.69 -20.50
CA ARG A 68 6.77 -10.35 -20.07
C ARG A 68 6.00 -9.85 -18.84
N THR A 69 4.67 -9.88 -18.88
CA THR A 69 3.84 -9.42 -17.75
C THR A 69 4.06 -10.29 -16.51
N GLN A 70 4.02 -11.62 -16.66
CA GLN A 70 4.15 -12.55 -15.53
C GLN A 70 5.48 -12.41 -14.79
N GLU A 71 6.57 -12.29 -15.53
CA GLU A 71 7.90 -12.08 -14.96
C GLU A 71 8.00 -10.71 -14.26
N LEU A 72 7.37 -9.68 -14.82
CA LEU A 72 7.36 -8.36 -14.20
C LEU A 72 6.58 -8.34 -12.89
N GLU A 73 5.45 -9.03 -12.81
CA GLU A 73 4.68 -9.21 -11.57
C GLU A 73 5.50 -9.99 -10.53
N ALA A 74 6.19 -11.06 -10.93
CA ALA A 74 7.10 -11.80 -10.06
C ALA A 74 8.25 -10.91 -9.56
N LEU A 75 8.83 -10.09 -10.45
CA LEU A 75 9.87 -9.14 -10.07
C LEU A 75 9.34 -8.07 -9.10
N ASN A 76 8.14 -7.54 -9.31
CA ASN A 76 7.50 -6.60 -8.40
C ASN A 76 7.37 -7.16 -6.97
N ASN A 77 7.06 -8.45 -6.84
CA ASN A 77 7.04 -9.13 -5.55
C ASN A 77 8.44 -9.18 -4.91
N THR A 78 9.49 -9.44 -5.70
CA THR A 78 10.88 -9.42 -5.25
C THR A 78 11.33 -8.02 -4.80
N ILE A 79 11.07 -6.99 -5.62
CA ILE A 79 11.39 -5.59 -5.30
C ILE A 79 10.72 -5.18 -4.00
N MET A 80 9.45 -5.54 -3.82
CA MET A 80 8.72 -5.25 -2.59
C MET A 80 9.34 -5.95 -1.37
N GLY A 81 9.70 -7.23 -1.50
CA GLY A 81 10.40 -7.95 -0.44
C GLY A 81 11.73 -7.29 -0.04
N ASP A 82 12.49 -6.80 -1.02
CA ASP A 82 13.74 -6.08 -0.79
C ASP A 82 13.55 -4.74 -0.09
N ILE A 83 12.58 -3.96 -0.53
CA ILE A 83 12.20 -2.68 0.09
C ILE A 83 11.90 -2.90 1.57
N ILE A 84 11.21 -3.99 1.88
CA ILE A 84 10.82 -4.32 3.25
C ILE A 84 12.02 -4.74 4.06
N GLN A 85 12.86 -5.63 3.54
CA GLN A 85 14.10 -6.00 4.21
C GLN A 85 15.00 -4.79 4.47
N PHE A 86 15.09 -3.88 3.51
CA PHE A 86 15.79 -2.61 3.65
C PHE A 86 15.23 -1.77 4.81
N LEU A 87 13.91 -1.61 4.87
CA LEU A 87 13.23 -0.87 5.94
C LEU A 87 13.39 -1.56 7.33
N PHE A 88 13.41 -2.89 7.39
CA PHE A 88 13.68 -3.64 8.61
C PHE A 88 15.13 -3.48 9.07
N THR A 89 16.09 -3.55 8.15
CA THR A 89 17.53 -3.45 8.44
C THR A 89 17.90 -2.05 8.93
N ALA A 90 17.37 -1.01 8.29
CA ALA A 90 17.60 0.39 8.66
C ALA A 90 17.15 0.73 10.09
N SER A 91 16.14 0.03 10.60
CA SER A 91 15.62 0.22 11.96
C SER A 91 16.29 -0.61 13.05
N SER A 92 17.01 -1.66 12.66
CA SER A 92 17.53 -2.68 13.59
C SER A 92 19.04 -2.58 13.80
N GLY A 93 19.73 -1.72 13.04
CA GLY A 93 21.19 -1.59 13.10
C GLY A 93 21.95 -2.89 12.82
N ARG A 94 21.29 -3.91 12.26
CA ARG A 94 21.86 -5.23 11.98
C ARG A 94 21.44 -5.70 10.60
N SER A 95 22.44 -5.89 9.75
CA SER A 95 22.37 -6.66 8.52
C SER A 95 22.22 -8.14 8.85
N THR A 96 21.13 -8.74 8.45
CA THR A 96 21.08 -10.18 8.21
C THR A 96 20.27 -10.45 6.96
N GLY A 97 20.98 -10.85 5.90
CA GLY A 97 20.40 -11.65 4.84
C GLY A 97 19.93 -12.97 5.45
N GLY A 98 18.64 -13.24 5.27
CA GLY A 98 17.97 -14.45 5.68
C GLY A 98 16.60 -14.41 5.04
N ASP A 99 16.28 -15.45 4.26
CA ASP A 99 14.97 -15.62 3.64
C ASP A 99 13.88 -15.27 4.65
N CYS A 100 13.02 -14.31 4.28
CA CYS A 100 11.88 -13.92 5.11
C CYS A 100 10.96 -15.15 5.22
N PRO A 101 10.93 -15.86 6.36
CA PRO A 101 10.18 -17.10 6.45
C PRO A 101 8.73 -16.70 6.61
N TYR A 102 7.94 -16.82 5.55
CA TYR A 102 6.51 -16.51 5.57
C TYR A 102 5.79 -17.38 6.59
N PRO A 103 5.31 -16.82 7.73
CA PRO A 103 4.34 -17.53 8.53
C PRO A 103 2.97 -17.28 7.88
N VAL A 104 2.14 -18.32 7.83
CA VAL A 104 0.67 -18.15 7.77
C VAL A 104 0.33 -16.98 8.68
N THR A 105 -0.28 -15.89 8.18
CA THR A 105 -0.48 -14.68 8.97
C THR A 105 -1.32 -15.02 10.21
N PRO A 106 -0.72 -15.18 11.41
CA PRO A 106 -1.49 -15.45 12.60
C PRO A 106 -2.26 -14.18 12.92
N ARG A 107 -3.43 -14.33 13.55
CA ARG A 107 -4.22 -13.22 14.11
C ARG A 107 -3.36 -12.17 14.84
N GLU A 108 -2.32 -12.65 15.53
CA GLU A 108 -1.33 -11.86 16.25
C GLU A 108 -0.59 -10.82 15.37
N ILE A 109 -0.34 -11.11 14.08
CA ILE A 109 0.30 -10.16 13.17
C ILE A 109 -0.66 -9.03 12.79
N ILE A 110 -1.93 -9.33 12.52
CA ILE A 110 -2.92 -8.29 12.25
C ILE A 110 -3.11 -7.41 13.50
N GLU A 111 -3.12 -8.02 14.69
CA GLU A 111 -3.19 -7.27 15.96
C GLU A 111 -1.97 -6.36 16.18
N GLN A 112 -0.75 -6.87 15.96
CA GLN A 112 0.48 -6.08 16.04
C GLN A 112 0.49 -4.93 15.02
N LEU A 113 -0.03 -5.16 13.81
CA LEU A 113 -0.17 -4.13 12.80
C LEU A 113 -1.15 -3.04 13.23
N LEU A 114 -2.36 -3.42 13.66
CA LEU A 114 -3.39 -2.48 14.08
C LEU A 114 -2.88 -1.61 15.24
N GLU A 115 -2.17 -2.21 16.19
CA GLU A 115 -1.56 -1.49 17.30
C GLU A 115 -0.45 -0.53 16.86
N HIS A 116 0.38 -0.95 15.92
CA HIS A 116 1.42 -0.08 15.38
C HIS A 116 0.84 1.11 14.61
N LEU A 117 -0.12 0.87 13.72
CA LEU A 117 -0.79 1.94 12.96
C LEU A 117 -1.45 2.93 13.92
N ARG A 118 -2.12 2.44 14.97
CA ARG A 118 -2.70 3.27 16.04
C ARG A 118 -1.65 4.16 16.72
N THR A 119 -0.44 3.65 16.90
CA THR A 119 0.64 4.35 17.61
C THR A 119 1.43 5.31 16.73
N LYS A 120 1.60 4.99 15.44
CA LYS A 120 2.56 5.67 14.54
C LYS A 120 1.92 6.48 13.42
N ASN A 121 0.72 6.14 13.00
CA ASN A 121 0.03 6.82 11.91
C ASN A 121 -1.08 7.73 12.48
N PRO A 122 -0.98 9.07 12.35
CA PRO A 122 -1.93 9.99 12.96
C PRO A 122 -3.35 9.87 12.39
N TYR A 123 -3.50 9.47 11.12
CA TYR A 123 -4.80 9.29 10.49
C TYR A 123 -5.48 8.00 10.97
N PHE A 124 -4.72 6.93 11.14
CA PHE A 124 -5.22 5.70 11.73
C PHE A 124 -5.52 5.88 13.22
N ALA A 125 -4.70 6.63 13.95
CA ALA A 125 -4.98 7.01 15.33
C ALA A 125 -6.32 7.78 15.43
N LEU A 126 -6.57 8.72 14.51
CA LEU A 126 -7.85 9.44 14.41
C LEU A 126 -9.02 8.49 14.17
N TRP A 127 -8.88 7.52 13.25
CA TRP A 127 -9.90 6.49 13.01
C TRP A 127 -10.17 5.64 14.26
N THR A 128 -9.12 5.12 14.91
CA THR A 128 -9.30 4.32 16.14
C THR A 128 -9.97 5.11 17.26
N HIS A 129 -9.59 6.38 17.45
CA HIS A 129 -10.24 7.23 18.44
C HIS A 129 -11.73 7.42 18.14
N TYR A 130 -12.08 7.71 16.88
CA TYR A 130 -13.46 7.84 16.46
C TYR A 130 -14.25 6.55 16.70
N LYS A 131 -13.72 5.41 16.24
CA LYS A 131 -14.35 4.10 16.39
C LYS A 131 -14.63 3.78 17.86
N ASP A 132 -13.61 3.91 18.71
CA ASP A 132 -13.67 3.42 20.09
C ASP A 132 -14.38 4.40 21.04
N ASN A 133 -14.34 5.71 20.76
CA ASN A 133 -14.77 6.73 21.71
C ASN A 133 -15.90 7.64 21.22
N VAL A 134 -16.16 7.71 19.91
CA VAL A 134 -17.10 8.68 19.32
C VAL A 134 -18.30 8.00 18.69
N SER A 135 -18.10 7.00 17.83
CA SER A 135 -19.13 6.42 16.96
C SER A 135 -20.38 5.87 17.67
N GLY A 136 -20.26 5.47 18.94
CA GLY A 136 -21.37 4.92 19.75
C GLY A 136 -22.16 5.96 20.56
N ARG A 137 -21.89 7.25 20.44
CA ARG A 137 -22.62 8.31 21.18
C ARG A 137 -23.91 8.70 20.45
N GLU A 138 -24.96 9.04 21.20
CA GLU A 138 -26.28 9.39 20.65
C GLU A 138 -26.27 10.57 19.66
N SER A 139 -25.29 11.47 19.81
CA SER A 139 -25.07 12.63 18.91
C SER A 139 -23.74 12.55 18.17
N ALA A 140 -23.22 11.35 17.92
CA ALA A 140 -21.96 11.18 17.20
C ALA A 140 -22.10 11.70 15.76
N PRO A 141 -21.21 12.58 15.28
CA PRO A 141 -21.17 12.93 13.87
C PRO A 141 -20.74 11.71 13.06
N GLU A 142 -21.17 11.64 11.81
CA GLU A 142 -20.67 10.66 10.84
C GLU A 142 -19.15 10.79 10.68
N TRP A 143 -18.47 9.69 10.34
CA TRP A 143 -16.99 9.66 10.25
C TRP A 143 -16.44 10.79 9.36
N ARG A 144 -17.05 11.00 8.19
CA ARG A 144 -16.64 12.06 7.26
C ARG A 144 -16.76 13.46 7.86
N GLU A 145 -17.86 13.71 8.56
CA GLU A 145 -18.07 14.99 9.22
C GLU A 145 -17.12 15.18 10.40
N TYR A 146 -16.85 14.11 11.15
CA TYR A 146 -15.87 14.10 12.22
C TYR A 146 -14.47 14.48 11.72
N VAL A 147 -13.99 13.84 10.65
CA VAL A 147 -12.69 14.12 10.02
C VAL A 147 -12.59 15.57 9.58
N ILE A 148 -13.59 16.08 8.85
CA ILE A 148 -13.63 17.48 8.37
C ILE A 148 -13.55 18.45 9.55
N ARG A 149 -14.30 18.20 10.62
CA ARG A 149 -14.31 19.06 11.82
C ARG A 149 -12.97 19.00 12.57
N THR A 150 -12.32 17.84 12.63
CA THR A 150 -11.06 17.65 13.35
C THR A 150 -9.86 18.21 12.60
N MET A 151 -9.85 18.11 11.27
CA MET A 151 -8.71 18.50 10.43
C MET A 151 -8.82 19.93 9.88
N GLY A 152 -10.02 20.48 9.78
CA GLY A 152 -10.24 21.87 9.33
C GLY A 152 -10.38 22.00 7.81
N VAL A 153 -10.64 23.24 7.35
CA VAL A 153 -10.90 23.56 5.93
C VAL A 153 -9.58 23.75 5.17
N GLY A 154 -9.42 23.08 4.03
CA GLY A 154 -8.25 23.19 3.14
C GLY A 154 -7.34 21.96 3.10
N GLU A 155 -7.68 20.91 3.84
CA GLU A 155 -6.93 19.65 3.92
C GLU A 155 -7.58 18.52 3.08
N ASP A 156 -8.19 18.83 1.94
CA ASP A 156 -8.97 17.86 1.14
C ASP A 156 -8.20 16.55 0.87
N ARG A 157 -6.91 16.67 0.59
CA ARG A 157 -6.02 15.53 0.37
C ARG A 157 -5.84 14.71 1.63
N GLU A 158 -5.58 15.34 2.77
CA GLU A 158 -5.39 14.66 4.04
C GLU A 158 -6.71 14.03 4.55
N ILE A 159 -7.85 14.66 4.28
CA ILE A 159 -9.19 14.12 4.53
C ILE A 159 -9.42 12.85 3.72
N GLU A 160 -9.13 12.86 2.42
CA GLU A 160 -9.18 11.66 1.56
C GLU A 160 -8.29 10.53 2.11
N PHE A 161 -7.08 10.87 2.55
CA PHE A 161 -6.18 9.86 3.11
C PHE A 161 -6.68 9.31 4.46
N ALA A 162 -7.26 10.14 5.32
CA ALA A 162 -7.91 9.70 6.56
C ALA A 162 -9.05 8.71 6.27
N HIS A 163 -9.81 8.94 5.21
CA HIS A 163 -10.82 8.00 4.73
C HIS A 163 -10.20 6.66 4.32
N LEU A 164 -9.13 6.68 3.51
CA LEU A 164 -8.45 5.45 3.11
C LEU A 164 -7.89 4.66 4.29
N MET A 165 -7.32 5.34 5.28
CA MET A 165 -6.84 4.69 6.51
C MET A 165 -7.98 4.07 7.33
N SER A 166 -9.18 4.67 7.29
CA SER A 166 -10.36 4.08 7.95
C SER A 166 -10.87 2.83 7.24
N GLU A 167 -10.90 2.82 5.90
CA GLU A 167 -11.28 1.63 5.12
C GLU A 167 -10.27 0.50 5.33
N LEU A 168 -8.98 0.82 5.31
CA LEU A 168 -7.91 -0.12 5.68
C LEU A 168 -8.17 -0.75 7.05
N GLY A 169 -8.49 0.07 8.05
CA GLY A 169 -8.81 -0.41 9.40
C GLY A 169 -10.00 -1.38 9.43
N ARG A 170 -11.05 -1.10 8.64
CA ARG A 170 -12.22 -1.98 8.53
C ARG A 170 -11.88 -3.32 7.86
N CYS A 171 -11.11 -3.30 6.76
CA CYS A 171 -10.67 -4.51 6.09
C CYS A 171 -9.83 -5.39 7.03
N LEU A 172 -8.85 -4.81 7.73
CA LEU A 172 -8.02 -5.52 8.69
C LEU A 172 -8.82 -6.10 9.85
N ASP A 173 -9.79 -5.35 10.38
CA ASP A 173 -10.70 -5.84 11.42
C ASP A 173 -11.53 -7.05 10.93
N LEU A 174 -11.99 -7.04 9.67
CA LEU A 174 -12.73 -8.16 9.07
C LEU A 174 -11.86 -9.41 8.90
N TYR A 175 -10.63 -9.26 8.40
CA TYR A 175 -9.68 -10.37 8.30
C TYR A 175 -9.34 -10.95 9.68
N ARG A 176 -9.18 -10.10 10.69
CA ARG A 176 -8.98 -10.51 12.09
C ARG A 176 -10.17 -11.28 12.64
N GLN A 177 -11.39 -10.77 12.44
CA GLN A 177 -12.63 -11.39 12.96
C GLN A 177 -12.92 -12.74 12.30
N ARG A 178 -12.62 -12.88 11.01
CA ARG A 178 -12.87 -14.11 10.24
C ARG A 178 -11.68 -15.07 10.21
N GLU A 179 -10.59 -14.74 10.93
CA GLU A 179 -9.35 -15.51 10.96
C GLU A 179 -8.80 -15.84 9.56
N MET A 180 -9.00 -14.93 8.60
CA MET A 180 -8.56 -15.12 7.22
C MET A 180 -7.07 -14.81 7.08
N PRO A 181 -6.30 -15.61 6.34
CA PRO A 181 -4.92 -15.26 6.03
C PRO A 181 -4.89 -14.04 5.11
N LEU A 182 -4.04 -13.05 5.43
CA LEU A 182 -3.78 -11.95 4.52
C LEU A 182 -3.06 -12.49 3.27
N PRO A 183 -3.49 -12.10 2.05
CA PRO A 183 -2.73 -12.41 0.86
C PRO A 183 -1.28 -11.91 0.99
N LYS A 184 -0.35 -12.75 0.55
CA LYS A 184 1.09 -12.58 0.72
C LYS A 184 1.62 -11.24 0.19
N HIS A 185 1.02 -10.70 -0.87
CA HIS A 185 1.39 -9.42 -1.45
C HIS A 185 0.93 -8.22 -0.59
N PHE A 186 -0.20 -8.34 0.14
CA PHE A 186 -0.68 -7.29 1.06
C PHE A 186 0.07 -7.26 2.38
N TYR A 187 0.54 -8.41 2.87
CA TYR A 187 1.42 -8.50 4.05
C TYR A 187 2.57 -7.49 3.94
N PHE A 188 3.15 -7.39 2.75
CA PHE A 188 4.30 -6.54 2.48
C PHE A 188 3.96 -5.05 2.34
N GLN A 189 2.89 -4.71 1.64
CA GLN A 189 2.39 -3.34 1.55
C GLN A 189 2.01 -2.78 2.94
N ILE A 190 1.50 -3.62 3.82
CA ILE A 190 1.26 -3.31 5.23
C ILE A 190 2.55 -2.97 5.99
N TRP A 191 3.63 -3.75 5.82
CA TRP A 191 4.93 -3.46 6.45
C TRP A 191 5.62 -2.23 5.87
N PHE A 192 5.32 -1.87 4.63
CA PHE A 192 5.75 -0.61 4.05
C PHE A 192 5.12 0.60 4.77
N LEU A 193 3.82 0.53 5.08
CA LEU A 193 3.12 1.52 5.90
C LEU A 193 3.69 1.57 7.33
N TYR A 194 4.11 0.42 7.88
CA TYR A 194 4.74 0.31 9.20
C TYR A 194 6.05 1.12 9.35
N ARG A 195 6.81 1.39 8.27
CA ARG A 195 8.17 2.00 8.35
C ARG A 195 8.33 3.38 7.72
N THR A 196 7.29 3.93 7.10
CA THR A 196 7.33 5.24 6.46
C THR A 196 7.12 6.36 7.49
N ASN A 197 8.06 6.57 8.42
CA ASN A 197 8.00 7.73 9.34
C ASN A 197 8.26 9.04 8.58
N GLY A 198 7.22 9.85 8.35
CA GLY A 198 7.33 11.21 7.78
C GLY A 198 6.96 11.40 6.29
N PRO A 199 7.12 10.43 5.38
CA PRO A 199 6.66 10.54 3.99
C PRO A 199 5.26 9.93 3.75
N GLU A 200 4.45 9.67 4.79
CA GLU A 200 3.05 9.22 4.66
C GLU A 200 2.18 10.16 3.81
N ARG A 201 2.68 11.37 3.54
CA ARG A 201 2.03 12.40 2.73
C ARG A 201 2.34 12.29 1.23
N ASN A 202 3.23 11.40 0.79
CA ASN A 202 3.56 11.28 -0.63
C ASN A 202 2.53 10.43 -1.39
N ALA A 203 2.41 10.68 -2.70
CA ALA A 203 1.43 10.02 -3.57
C ALA A 203 1.57 8.48 -3.57
N MET A 204 2.79 7.98 -3.38
CA MET A 204 3.10 6.55 -3.29
C MET A 204 2.44 5.88 -2.08
N THR A 205 2.54 6.45 -0.89
CA THR A 205 1.93 5.85 0.31
C THR A 205 0.41 5.78 0.14
N ARG A 206 -0.19 6.84 -0.44
CA ARG A 206 -1.62 6.87 -0.75
C ARG A 206 -2.02 5.83 -1.78
N ALA A 207 -1.26 5.69 -2.86
CA ALA A 207 -1.48 4.68 -3.89
C ALA A 207 -1.39 3.26 -3.32
N LEU A 208 -0.42 3.00 -2.44
CA LEU A 208 -0.27 1.69 -1.78
C LEU A 208 -1.40 1.40 -0.79
N VAL A 209 -1.85 2.38 0.00
CA VAL A 209 -3.03 2.18 0.87
C VAL A 209 -4.28 1.93 0.03
N GLN A 210 -4.47 2.69 -1.05
CA GLN A 210 -5.60 2.51 -1.97
C GLN A 210 -5.60 1.11 -2.59
N GLU A 211 -4.49 0.68 -3.18
CA GLU A 211 -4.32 -0.66 -3.76
C GLU A 211 -4.58 -1.75 -2.72
N LEU A 212 -4.17 -1.53 -1.48
CA LEU A 212 -4.39 -2.47 -0.40
C LEU A 212 -5.86 -2.52 0.03
N VAL A 213 -6.56 -1.40 0.07
CA VAL A 213 -8.00 -1.36 0.37
C VAL A 213 -8.81 -2.03 -0.72
N GLU A 214 -8.54 -1.71 -1.98
CA GLU A 214 -9.19 -2.33 -3.16
C GLU A 214 -8.89 -3.82 -3.25
N GLY A 215 -7.64 -4.20 -3.00
CA GLY A 215 -7.21 -5.59 -3.07
C GLY A 215 -7.64 -6.45 -1.88
N LEU A 216 -7.85 -5.84 -0.71
CA LEU A 216 -8.46 -6.46 0.46
C LEU A 216 -9.99 -6.33 0.47
N GLU A 217 -10.62 -5.90 -0.63
CA GLU A 217 -12.08 -5.88 -0.73
C GLU A 217 -12.63 -7.21 -0.20
N PRO A 218 -13.67 -7.16 0.63
CA PRO A 218 -14.21 -8.37 1.23
C PRO A 218 -14.56 -9.32 0.09
N CYS A 219 -14.08 -10.57 0.17
CA CYS A 219 -14.61 -11.70 -0.58
C CYS A 219 -16.13 -11.85 -0.26
N ALA A 220 -16.93 -10.95 -0.81
CA ALA A 220 -18.36 -10.79 -0.69
C ALA A 220 -18.99 -10.36 -2.03
N SER A 221 -18.26 -10.55 -3.13
CA SER A 221 -18.80 -10.70 -4.48
C SER A 221 -18.33 -12.02 -5.07
N ALA A 222 -18.74 -13.13 -4.45
CA ALA A 222 -18.77 -14.47 -5.03
C ALA A 222 -20.06 -15.17 -4.58
#